data_AF-E1ZRB4-F1
#
_entry.id   AF-E1ZRB4-F1
#
_cell.length_a   1.000
_cell.length_b   1.000
_cell.length_c   1.000
_cell.angle_alpha   90.00
_cell.angle_beta   90.00
_cell.angle_gamma   90.00
#
_symmetry.space_group_name_H-M   'P 1'
#
loop_
_entity.id
_entity.type
_entity.pdbx_description
1 polymer ?
#
loop_
_entity_poly.entity_id
_entity_poly.type
_entity_poly.pdbx_seq_one_letter_code
_entity_poly.pdbx_strand_id
1 'polypeptide(L)'
;GVWTDEEDALLALWQGRVGNKWSEVARHIPGKTGQQCAQRWRHRVNPNISREKWSAEEDARLALLVDKHGNSWAEISRRLPG
;
A
#
# COMPACT_ATOMS: atom_id res chain seq x y z
N GLY A 1 4.14 -14.07 12.29
CA GLY A 1 4.52 -15.16 11.36
C GLY A 1 4.71 -14.58 9.97
N VAL A 2 5.51 -15.27 9.15
CA VAL A 2 5.65 -14.97 7.72
C VAL A 2 4.27 -15.15 7.05
N TRP A 3 3.97 -14.31 6.06
CA TRP A 3 2.75 -14.40 5.27
C TRP A 3 2.99 -15.31 4.06
N THR A 4 2.08 -16.24 3.80
CA THR A 4 2.11 -17.09 2.61
C THR A 4 1.28 -16.49 1.47
N ASP A 5 1.53 -16.93 0.23
CA ASP A 5 0.74 -16.51 -0.92
C ASP A 5 -0.75 -16.89 -0.79
N GLU A 6 -1.03 -18.01 -0.11
CA GLU A 6 -2.39 -18.44 0.22
C GLU A 6 -3.08 -17.47 1.19
N GLU A 7 -2.37 -17.02 2.22
CA GLU A 7 -2.88 -16.02 3.16
C GLU A 7 -3.11 -14.65 2.48
N ASP A 8 -2.23 -14.27 1.55
CA ASP A 8 -2.40 -13.04 0.75
C ASP A 8 -3.61 -13.15 -0.20
N ALA A 9 -3.84 -14.31 -0.81
CA ALA A 9 -5.00 -14.56 -1.64
C ALA A 9 -6.31 -14.50 -0.83
N LEU A 10 -6.32 -15.09 0.38
CA LEU A 10 -7.45 -14.96 1.30
C LEU A 10 -7.68 -13.51 1.72
N LEU A 11 -6.61 -12.78 2.05
CA LEU A 11 -6.68 -11.37 2.41
C LEU A 11 -7.31 -10.54 1.28
N ALA A 12 -6.89 -10.75 0.03
CA ALA A 12 -7.45 -10.06 -1.13
C ALA A 12 -8.91 -10.43 -1.39
N LEU A 13 -9.25 -11.72 -1.32
CA LEU A 13 -10.60 -12.21 -1.51
C LEU A 13 -11.57 -11.59 -0.51
N TRP A 14 -11.22 -11.63 0.78
CA TRP A 14 -12.09 -11.14 1.84
C TRP A 14 -12.13 -9.62 1.89
N GLN A 15 -11.00 -8.93 1.65
CA GLN A 15 -11.01 -7.48 1.51
C GLN A 15 -11.94 -7.03 0.37
N GLY A 16 -11.95 -7.73 -0.77
CA GLY A 16 -12.86 -7.42 -1.87
C GLY A 16 -14.34 -7.65 -1.55
N ARG A 17 -14.65 -8.54 -0.59
CA ARG A 17 -16.02 -8.88 -0.17
C ARG A 17 -16.56 -7.97 0.93
N VAL A 18 -15.76 -7.73 1.98
CA VAL A 18 -16.21 -7.02 3.19
C VAL A 18 -15.58 -5.64 3.37
N GLY A 19 -14.66 -5.25 2.48
CA GLY A 19 -13.89 -4.02 2.56
C GLY A 19 -12.82 -4.05 3.65
N ASN A 20 -12.48 -2.88 4.19
CA ASN A 20 -11.45 -2.71 5.22
C ASN A 20 -11.90 -3.14 6.63
N LYS A 21 -12.82 -4.10 6.74
CA LYS A 21 -13.29 -4.67 8.01
C LYS A 21 -12.29 -5.74 8.48
N TRP A 22 -11.09 -5.31 8.88
CA TRP A 22 -9.97 -6.23 9.14
C TRP A 22 -10.23 -7.26 10.23
N SER A 23 -11.02 -6.91 11.25
CA SER A 23 -11.44 -7.85 12.28
C SER A 23 -12.25 -9.01 11.71
N GLU A 24 -13.05 -8.76 10.68
CA GLU A 24 -13.85 -9.77 9.98
C GLU A 24 -12.96 -10.59 9.03
N VAL A 25 -12.10 -9.93 8.26
CA VAL A 25 -11.13 -10.59 7.37
C VAL A 25 -10.23 -11.57 8.14
N ALA A 26 -9.74 -11.17 9.31
CA ALA A 26 -8.87 -11.99 10.15
C ALA A 26 -9.56 -13.28 10.65
N ARG A 27 -10.90 -13.33 10.73
CA ARG A 27 -11.63 -14.56 11.09
C ARG A 27 -11.43 -15.67 10.06
N HIS A 28 -11.07 -15.30 8.84
CA HIS A 28 -10.86 -16.22 7.72
C HIS A 28 -9.37 -16.53 7.47
N ILE A 29 -8.45 -15.95 8.25
CA ILE A 29 -7.01 -16.18 8.12
C ILE A 29 -6.48 -16.66 9.48
N PRO A 30 -6.41 -17.98 9.71
CA PRO A 30 -6.07 -18.54 11.01
C PRO A 30 -4.68 -18.08 11.46
N GLY A 31 -4.57 -17.66 12.73
CA GLY A 31 -3.31 -17.21 13.31
C GLY A 31 -2.89 -15.79 12.89
N LYS A 32 -3.72 -15.05 12.14
CA LYS A 32 -3.51 -13.64 11.81
C LYS A 32 -4.56 -12.75 12.49
N THR A 33 -4.13 -11.57 12.94
CA THR A 33 -5.02 -10.57 13.55
C THR A 33 -5.48 -9.54 12.54
N GLY A 34 -6.57 -8.81 12.84
CA GLY A 34 -7.04 -7.72 11.98
C GLY A 34 -5.96 -6.67 11.73
N GLN A 35 -5.16 -6.35 12.75
CA GLN A 35 -4.04 -5.41 12.60
C GLN A 35 -2.99 -5.91 11.61
N GLN A 36 -2.67 -7.22 11.64
CA GLN A 36 -1.74 -7.82 10.68
C GLN A 36 -2.31 -7.82 9.26
N CYS A 37 -3.62 -8.08 9.10
CA CYS A 37 -4.31 -8.03 7.80
C CYS A 37 -4.26 -6.61 7.20
N ALA A 38 -4.57 -5.59 8.01
CA ALA A 38 -4.50 -4.18 7.60
C ALA A 38 -3.09 -3.78 7.14
N GLN A 39 -2.07 -4.18 7.91
CA GLN A 39 -0.68 -3.91 7.59
C GLN A 39 -0.28 -4.63 6.29
N ARG A 40 -0.59 -5.92 6.16
CA ARG A 40 -0.26 -6.70 4.95
C ARG A 40 -0.94 -6.14 3.71
N TRP A 41 -2.21 -5.73 3.83
CA TRP A 41 -2.94 -5.09 2.74
C TRP A 41 -2.25 -3.80 2.29
N ARG A 42 -1.95 -2.88 3.23
CA ARG A 42 -1.26 -1.62 2.90
C ARG A 42 0.11 -1.85 2.26
N HIS A 43 0.88 -2.81 2.73
CA HIS A 43 2.27 -2.93 2.30
C HIS A 43 2.52 -3.87 1.12
N ARG A 44 1.64 -4.85 0.87
CA ARG A 44 1.90 -5.92 -0.12
C ARG A 44 0.72 -6.18 -1.05
N VAL A 45 -0.51 -6.24 -0.54
CA VAL A 45 -1.63 -6.82 -1.30
C VAL A 45 -2.50 -5.77 -1.99
N ASN A 46 -2.58 -4.53 -1.48
CA ASN A 46 -3.37 -3.48 -2.09
C ASN A 46 -2.86 -3.18 -3.52
N PRO A 47 -3.69 -3.39 -4.57
CA PRO A 47 -3.31 -3.15 -5.96
C PRO A 47 -3.23 -1.66 -6.32
N ASN A 48 -3.84 -0.78 -5.51
CA ASN A 48 -3.81 0.67 -5.73
C ASN A 48 -2.55 1.34 -5.20
N ILE A 49 -1.54 0.57 -4.77
CA ILE A 49 -0.26 1.11 -4.34
C ILE A 49 0.75 0.69 -5.40
N SER A 50 1.15 1.65 -6.22
CA SER A 50 2.25 1.51 -7.16
C SER A 50 3.52 1.24 -6.37
N ARG A 51 4.00 0.00 -6.42
CA ARG A 51 5.26 -0.44 -5.79
C ARG A 51 6.37 -0.55 -6.82
N GLU A 52 6.14 -0.02 -8.02
CA GLU A 52 7.17 0.11 -9.04
C GLU A 52 8.30 0.98 -8.48
N LYS A 53 9.53 0.60 -8.85
CA LYS A 53 10.68 1.48 -8.60
C LYS A 53 10.35 2.81 -9.27
N TRP A 54 10.61 3.91 -8.57
CA TRP A 54 10.53 5.24 -9.13
C TRP A 54 11.10 5.23 -10.54
N SER A 55 10.26 5.57 -11.50
CA SER A 55 10.70 5.72 -12.88
C SER A 55 11.66 6.90 -12.93
N ALA A 56 12.62 6.87 -13.86
CA ALA A 56 13.53 7.99 -14.08
C ALA A 56 12.76 9.31 -14.37
N GLU A 57 11.53 9.18 -14.90
CA GLU A 57 10.61 10.28 -15.14
C GLU A 57 10.02 10.84 -13.84
N GLU A 58 9.64 10.00 -12.88
CA GLU A 58 9.23 10.42 -11.54
C GLU A 58 10.38 11.04 -10.77
N ASP A 59 11.58 10.45 -10.81
CA ASP A 59 12.79 11.00 -10.19
C ASP A 59 13.13 12.38 -10.77
N ALA A 60 13.07 12.55 -12.09
CA ALA A 60 13.27 13.84 -12.73
C ALA A 60 12.18 14.86 -12.33
N ARG A 61 10.92 14.41 -12.19
CA ARG A 61 9.82 15.26 -11.73
C ARG A 61 9.99 15.69 -10.28
N LEU A 62 10.46 14.79 -9.42
CA LEU A 62 10.77 15.11 -8.03
C LEU A 62 11.95 16.07 -7.94
N ALA A 63 13.03 15.85 -8.69
CA ALA A 63 14.16 16.77 -8.75
C ALA A 63 13.71 18.19 -9.17
N LEU A 64 12.88 18.28 -10.22
CA LEU A 64 12.29 19.56 -10.66
C LEU A 64 11.38 20.19 -9.61
N LEU A 65 10.58 19.40 -8.90
CA LEU A 65 9.68 19.90 -7.87
C LEU A 65 10.41 20.34 -6.60
N VAL A 66 11.49 19.63 -6.21
CA VAL A 66 12.38 20.01 -5.10
C VAL A 66 13.15 21.28 -5.45
N ASP A 67 13.66 21.40 -6.68
CA ASP A 67 14.30 22.64 -7.16
C ASP A 67 13.32 23.83 -7.13
N LYS A 68 12.08 23.61 -7.56
CA LYS A 68 11.04 24.65 -7.64
C LYS A 68 10.43 25.04 -6.29
N HIS A 69 10.23 24.10 -5.36
CA HIS A 69 9.48 24.31 -4.11
C HIS A 69 10.32 24.15 -2.83
N GLY A 70 11.60 23.81 -2.95
CA GLY A 70 12.50 23.59 -1.83
C GLY A 70 12.04 22.43 -0.94
N ASN A 71 12.12 22.61 0.39
CA ASN A 71 11.80 21.57 1.38
C ASN A 71 10.29 21.39 1.64
N SER A 72 9.43 21.78 0.69
CA SER A 72 7.97 21.75 0.82
C SER A 72 7.41 20.38 0.44
N TRP A 73 7.84 19.32 1.12
CA TRP A 73 7.47 17.93 0.80
C TRP A 73 5.96 17.67 0.75
N ALA A 74 5.16 18.41 1.53
CA ALA A 74 3.70 18.32 1.49
C ALA A 74 3.11 18.85 0.16
N GLU A 75 3.71 19.87 -0.44
CA GLU A 75 3.32 20.44 -1.75
C GLU A 75 3.77 19.51 -2.89
N ILE A 76 4.99 18.98 -2.77
CA ILE A 76 5.61 18.07 -3.75
C ILE A 76 4.85 16.75 -3.81
N SER A 77 4.51 16.15 -2.66
CA SER A 77 3.76 14.90 -2.59
C SER A 77 2.34 15.00 -3.17
N ARG A 78 1.71 16.19 -3.17
CA ARG A 78 0.40 16.38 -3.82
C ARG A 78 0.48 16.38 -5.35
N ARG A 79 1.65 16.64 -5.92
CA ARG A 79 1.86 16.79 -7.38
C ARG A 79 2.47 15.56 -8.03
N LEU A 80 2.91 14.59 -7.24
CA LEU A 80 3.37 13.30 -7.72
C LEU A 80 2.17 12.34 -7.81
N PRO A 81 2.03 11.58 -8.92
CA PRO A 81 1.10 10.46 -8.98
C PRO A 81 1.54 9.37 -7.97
N GLY A 82 0.57 8.65 -7.40
CA GLY A 82 0.79 7.62 -6.37
C GLY A 82 0.74 6.19 -6.89
#